data_AF-V5FRJ7-F1
#
_entry.id   AF-V5FRJ7-F1
#
_cell.length_a   1.000
_cell.length_b   1.000
_cell.length_c   1.000
_cell.angle_alpha   90.00
_cell.angle_beta   90.00
_cell.angle_gamma   90.00
#
_symmetry.space_group_name_H-M   'P 1'
#
loop_
_entity.id
_entity.type
_entity.pdbx_description
1 polymer ?
#
loop_
_entity_poly.entity_id
_entity_poly.type
_entity_poly.pdbx_seq_one_letter_code
_entity_poly.pdbx_strand_id
1 'polypeptide(L)'
;MVRHKNRYIVLEINETGRNNTLQLKLKGISLQEAILEKVQQLHGDFGVAAVRAGFTAKYFNEHTRVGFIRSRCGPHKLVASSIPCIKTIENKNVVVNILYVGATIRQM
;
A
#
# COMPACT_ATOMS: atom_id res chain seq x y z
N MET A 1 -23.45 -16.12 9.40
CA MET A 1 -23.22 -15.16 8.28
C MET A 1 -21.77 -15.27 7.82
N VAL A 2 -21.52 -15.86 6.64
CA VAL A 2 -20.16 -16.12 6.14
C VAL A 2 -19.89 -15.18 4.96
N ARG A 3 -19.21 -14.06 5.23
CA ARG A 3 -18.71 -13.13 4.20
C ARG A 3 -17.22 -12.90 4.37
N HIS A 4 -16.50 -12.71 3.27
CA HIS A 4 -15.10 -12.31 3.31
C HIS A 4 -14.97 -10.91 3.91
N LYS A 5 -14.24 -10.80 5.03
CA LYS A 5 -13.96 -9.53 5.69
C LYS A 5 -12.72 -8.88 5.04
N ASN A 6 -12.89 -7.65 4.56
CA ASN A 6 -11.81 -6.85 3.98
C ASN A 6 -11.37 -5.75 4.95
N ARG A 7 -10.13 -5.31 4.75
CA ARG A 7 -9.54 -4.13 5.38
C ARG A 7 -9.05 -3.19 4.29
N TYR A 8 -9.33 -1.92 4.47
CA TYR A 8 -8.92 -0.84 3.61
C TYR A 8 -7.86 -0.05 4.35
N ILE A 9 -6.74 0.21 3.67
CA ILE A 9 -5.66 1.00 4.24
C ILE A 9 -5.49 2.21 3.33
N VAL A 10 -5.51 3.39 3.96
CA VAL A 10 -5.28 4.68 3.32
C VAL A 10 -3.82 5.05 3.53
N LEU A 11 -3.15 5.37 2.44
CA LEU A 11 -1.72 5.61 2.38
C LEU A 11 -1.46 7.02 1.86
N GLU A 12 -0.43 7.65 2.38
CA GLU A 12 0.12 8.90 1.86
C GLU A 12 1.56 8.63 1.40
N ILE A 13 1.90 9.05 0.18
CA ILE A 13 3.22 8.78 -0.42
C ILE A 13 3.92 10.09 -0.71
N ASN A 14 4.94 10.41 0.08
CA ASN A 14 5.71 11.63 -0.07
C ASN A 14 7.08 11.33 -0.65
N GLU A 15 7.53 12.12 -1.62
CA GLU A 15 8.86 11.98 -2.21
C GLU A 15 9.91 12.58 -1.27
N THR A 16 10.96 11.83 -0.96
CA THR A 16 12.09 12.30 -0.17
C THR A 16 13.20 12.73 -1.11
N GLY A 17 13.20 14.01 -1.49
CA GLY A 17 14.21 14.60 -2.37
C GLY A 17 14.03 16.11 -2.53
N ARG A 18 15.08 16.80 -3.00
CA ARG A 18 15.08 18.25 -3.24
C ARG A 18 14.13 18.68 -4.37
N ASN A 19 13.78 17.76 -5.26
CA ASN A 19 12.83 18.00 -6.36
C ASN A 19 11.45 17.52 -5.92
N ASN A 20 10.82 18.24 -4.99
CA ASN A 20 9.45 17.98 -4.60
C ASN A 20 8.51 18.41 -5.74
N THR A 21 8.37 17.55 -6.75
CA THR A 21 7.50 17.82 -7.90
C THR A 21 6.06 17.89 -7.40
N LEU A 22 5.27 18.81 -7.95
CA LEU A 22 3.87 19.00 -7.58
C LEU A 22 3.00 17.75 -7.83
N GLN A 23 3.43 16.85 -8.70
CA GLN A 23 2.71 15.63 -9.07
C GLN A 23 3.61 14.41 -8.94
N LEU A 24 3.17 13.43 -8.14
CA LEU A 24 3.84 12.13 -8.08
C LEU A 24 3.16 11.19 -9.07
N LYS A 25 3.66 11.12 -10.30
CA LYS A 25 3.18 10.12 -11.26
C LYS A 25 3.70 8.74 -10.88
N LEU A 26 2.78 7.83 -10.58
CA LEU A 26 3.06 6.42 -10.30
C LEU A 26 2.16 5.55 -11.16
N LYS A 27 2.70 4.51 -11.77
CA LYS A 27 1.84 3.50 -12.40
C LYS A 27 1.08 2.76 -11.29
N GLY A 28 -0.23 2.55 -11.50
CA GLY A 28 -1.08 1.86 -10.52
C GLY A 28 -0.59 0.45 -10.17
N ILE A 29 0.05 -0.24 -11.12
CA ILE A 29 0.64 -1.57 -10.94
C ILE A 29 1.90 -1.50 -10.05
N SER A 30 2.73 -0.48 -10.23
CA SER A 30 4.01 -0.35 -9.55
C SER A 30 3.86 -0.19 -8.03
N LEU A 31 2.78 0.44 -7.56
CA LEU A 31 2.49 0.51 -6.13
C LEU A 31 2.18 -0.86 -5.52
N GLN A 32 1.41 -1.68 -6.25
CA GLN A 32 1.08 -3.03 -5.83
C GLN A 32 2.33 -3.92 -5.81
N GLU A 33 3.16 -3.83 -6.84
CA GLU A 33 4.43 -4.58 -6.94
C GLU A 33 5.40 -4.17 -5.84
N ALA A 34 5.61 -2.88 -5.61
CA ALA A 34 6.51 -2.39 -4.55
C ALA A 34 6.09 -2.88 -3.16
N ILE A 35 4.78 -2.92 -2.87
CA ILE A 35 4.28 -3.45 -1.60
C ILE A 35 4.52 -4.96 -1.51
N LEU A 36 4.25 -5.72 -2.58
CA LEU A 36 4.46 -7.17 -2.58
C LEU A 36 5.94 -7.54 -2.46
N GLU A 37 6.82 -6.83 -3.15
CA GLU A 37 8.28 -7.00 -3.05
C GLU A 37 8.75 -6.74 -1.62
N LYS A 38 8.24 -5.69 -0.98
CA LYS A 38 8.60 -5.37 0.41
C LYS A 38 8.03 -6.37 1.41
N VAL A 39 6.83 -6.89 1.16
CA VAL A 39 6.28 -8.01 1.92
C VAL A 39 7.16 -9.26 1.74
N GLN A 40 7.66 -9.54 0.54
CA GLN A 40 8.56 -10.67 0.29
C GLN A 40 9.88 -10.51 1.05
N GLN A 41 10.46 -9.31 1.05
CA GLN A 41 11.71 -9.02 1.76
C GLN A 41 11.58 -9.19 3.28
N LEU A 42 10.41 -8.87 3.86
CA LEU A 42 10.19 -8.91 5.31
C LEU A 42 9.58 -10.22 5.82
N HIS A 43 8.67 -10.82 5.05
CA HIS A 43 7.83 -11.95 5.48
C HIS A 43 8.01 -13.21 4.60
N GLY A 44 8.89 -13.14 3.61
CA GLY A 44 9.18 -14.25 2.69
C GLY A 44 8.01 -14.63 1.79
N ASP A 45 8.13 -15.80 1.16
CA ASP A 45 7.15 -16.29 0.19
C ASP A 45 5.78 -16.59 0.83
N PHE A 46 5.78 -17.00 2.11
CA PHE A 46 4.55 -17.19 2.87
C PHE A 46 3.75 -15.89 3.00
N GLY A 47 4.43 -14.77 3.33
CA GLY A 47 3.79 -13.48 3.45
C GLY A 47 3.17 -13.02 2.13
N VAL A 48 3.89 -13.19 1.03
CA VAL A 48 3.40 -12.87 -0.31
C VAL A 48 2.18 -13.72 -0.66
N ALA A 49 2.27 -15.04 -0.49
CA ALA A 49 1.17 -15.96 -0.79
C ALA A 49 -0.10 -15.64 0.03
N ALA A 50 0.06 -15.32 1.31
CA ALA A 50 -1.04 -14.96 2.20
C ALA A 50 -1.73 -13.65 1.79
N VAL A 51 -0.98 -12.68 1.28
CA VAL A 51 -1.49 -11.36 0.87
C VAL A 51 -2.09 -11.40 -0.55
N ARG A 52 -1.47 -12.15 -1.48
CA ARG A 52 -1.80 -12.14 -2.92
C ARG A 52 -3.25 -12.48 -3.24
N ALA A 53 -3.87 -13.40 -2.49
CA ALA A 53 -5.24 -13.86 -2.73
C ALA A 53 -6.34 -12.80 -2.44
N GLY A 54 -6.00 -11.64 -1.85
CA GLY A 54 -6.99 -10.60 -1.52
C GLY A 54 -6.45 -9.17 -1.54
N PHE A 55 -5.24 -8.98 -2.04
CA PHE A 55 -4.58 -7.69 -2.10
C PHE A 55 -4.83 -7.01 -3.44
N THR A 56 -5.19 -5.73 -3.41
CA THR A 56 -5.40 -4.93 -4.62
C THR A 56 -5.16 -3.46 -4.30
N ALA A 57 -4.29 -2.80 -5.07
CA ALA A 57 -4.21 -1.34 -5.07
C ALA A 57 -5.37 -0.78 -5.90
N LYS A 58 -6.27 -0.03 -5.27
CA LYS A 58 -7.51 0.43 -5.92
C LYS A 58 -7.38 1.80 -6.56
N TYR A 59 -6.69 2.71 -5.90
CA TYR A 59 -6.64 4.10 -6.31
C TYR A 59 -5.37 4.75 -5.77
N PHE A 60 -4.80 5.64 -6.56
CA PHE A 60 -3.75 6.54 -6.14
C PHE A 60 -3.97 7.87 -6.85
N ASN A 61 -3.97 8.96 -6.09
CA ASN A 61 -4.10 10.30 -6.63
C ASN A 61 -2.72 10.97 -6.67
N GLU A 62 -2.28 11.35 -7.86
CA GLU A 62 -0.97 11.96 -8.10
C GLU A 62 -0.84 13.35 -7.47
N HIS A 63 -1.95 14.08 -7.32
CA HIS A 63 -1.99 15.44 -6.79
C HIS A 63 -2.04 15.46 -5.26
N THR A 64 -2.95 14.67 -4.66
CA THR A 64 -3.07 14.61 -3.20
C THR A 64 -2.09 13.63 -2.57
N ARG A 65 -1.44 12.79 -3.38
CA ARG A 65 -0.48 11.75 -2.95
C ARG A 65 -1.10 10.68 -2.05
N VAL A 66 -2.43 10.58 -2.06
CA VAL A 66 -3.17 9.61 -1.26
C VAL A 66 -3.54 8.40 -2.11
N GLY A 67 -3.27 7.21 -1.58
CA GLY A 67 -3.64 5.93 -2.18
C GLY A 67 -4.52 5.08 -1.27
N PHE A 68 -5.28 4.17 -1.88
CA PHE A 68 -6.13 3.22 -1.18
C PHE A 68 -5.82 1.80 -1.64
N ILE A 69 -5.54 0.95 -0.67
CA ILE A 69 -5.31 -0.48 -0.88
C ILE A 69 -6.38 -1.29 -0.15
N ARG A 70 -6.74 -2.43 -0.73
CA ARG A 70 -7.60 -3.44 -0.12
C ARG A 70 -6.75 -4.65 0.24
N SER A 71 -6.95 -5.20 1.43
CA SER A 71 -6.39 -6.48 1.85
C SER A 71 -7.44 -7.29 2.62
N ARG A 72 -7.21 -8.59 2.77
CA ARG A 72 -8.09 -9.47 3.56
C ARG A 72 -7.83 -9.28 5.05
N CYS A 73 -8.88 -9.37 5.87
CA CYS A 73 -8.73 -9.40 7.32
C CYS A 73 -7.86 -10.60 7.73
N GLY A 74 -6.84 -10.35 8.55
CA GLY A 74 -5.72 -11.28 8.79
C GLY A 74 -4.44 -10.77 8.12
N PRO A 75 -4.17 -11.12 6.84
CA PRO A 75 -2.93 -10.73 6.12
C PRO A 75 -2.67 -9.23 6.03
N HIS A 76 -3.70 -8.38 6.18
CA HIS A 76 -3.52 -6.92 6.23
C HIS A 76 -2.48 -6.43 7.26
N LYS A 77 -2.22 -7.18 8.34
CA LYS A 77 -1.18 -6.84 9.32
C LYS A 77 0.22 -6.92 8.72
N LEU A 78 0.47 -7.92 7.88
CA LEU A 78 1.74 -8.09 7.15
C LEU A 78 1.97 -6.91 6.22
N VAL A 79 0.92 -6.54 5.46
CA VAL A 79 0.94 -5.38 4.58
C VAL A 79 1.19 -4.09 5.37
N ALA A 80 0.42 -3.85 6.44
CA ALA A 80 0.56 -2.67 7.30
C ALA A 80 1.97 -2.52 7.89
N SER A 81 2.58 -3.63 8.34
CA SER A 81 3.96 -3.61 8.84
C SER A 81 5.00 -3.34 7.75
N SER A 82 4.70 -3.67 6.49
CA SER A 82 5.65 -3.55 5.37
C SER A 82 5.65 -2.16 4.74
N ILE A 83 4.50 -1.47 4.78
CA ILE A 83 4.30 -0.13 4.21
C ILE A 83 5.32 0.93 4.65
N PRO A 84 5.57 1.15 5.97
CA PRO A 84 6.53 2.18 6.39
C PRO A 84 7.98 1.84 6.03
N CYS A 85 8.27 0.56 5.71
CA CYS A 85 9.59 0.11 5.29
C CYS A 85 9.86 0.34 3.79
N ILE A 86 8.87 0.82 3.03
CA ILE A 86 9.02 1.14 1.60
C ILE A 86 9.77 2.48 1.49
N LYS A 87 10.99 2.42 0.95
CA LYS A 87 11.83 3.61 0.73
C LYS A 87 11.90 4.04 -0.74
N THR A 88 11.57 3.13 -1.65
CA THR A 88 11.75 3.33 -3.10
C THR A 88 10.57 2.77 -3.87
N ILE A 89 10.00 3.56 -4.77
CA ILE A 89 8.96 3.13 -5.71
C ILE A 89 9.33 3.71 -7.10
N GLU A 90 9.42 2.86 -8.13
CA GLU A 90 9.79 3.28 -9.51
C GLU A 90 11.05 4.18 -9.57
N ASN A 91 12.13 3.81 -8.87
CA ASN A 91 13.37 4.58 -8.72
C ASN A 91 13.23 5.96 -8.05
N LYS A 92 12.07 6.29 -7.47
CA LYS A 92 11.88 7.49 -6.65
C LYS A 92 12.02 7.14 -5.18
N ASN A 93 12.79 7.94 -4.45
CA ASN A 93 12.87 7.81 -3.00
C ASN A 93 11.60 8.37 -2.40
N VAL A 94 10.86 7.56 -1.66
CA VAL A 94 9.57 7.92 -1.07
C VAL A 94 9.49 7.49 0.39
N VAL A 95 8.67 8.19 1.15
CA VAL A 95 8.20 7.82 2.47
C VAL A 95 6.70 7.58 2.38
N VAL A 96 6.30 6.39 2.80
CA VAL A 96 4.89 5.99 2.80
C VAL A 96 4.36 5.99 4.23
N ASN A 97 3.36 6.83 4.48
CA ASN A 97 2.66 6.90 5.75
C ASN A 97 1.29 6.22 5.66
N ILE A 98 0.86 5.61 6.77
CA ILE A 98 -0.50 5.07 6.90
C ILE A 98 -1.36 6.13 7.56
N LEU A 99 -2.39 6.61 6.86
CA LEU A 99 -3.34 7.57 7.42
C LEU A 99 -4.46 6.88 8.18
N TYR A 100 -4.98 5.77 7.64
CA TYR A 100 -6.13 5.09 8.22
C TYR A 100 -6.16 3.61 7.86
N VAL A 101 -6.68 2.79 8.78
CA VAL A 101 -6.96 1.36 8.57
C VAL A 101 -8.37 1.05 9.02
N GLY A 102 -9.24 0.68 8.08
CA GLY A 102 -10.67 0.51 8.34
C GLY A 102 -11.28 -0.75 7.74
N ALA A 103 -12.49 -1.10 8.19
CA ALA A 103 -13.29 -2.20 7.64
C ALA A 103 -14.16 -1.79 6.44
N THR A 104 -14.47 -0.50 6.35
CA THR A 104 -15.49 0.05 5.46
C THR A 104 -14.97 1.28 4.74
N ILE A 105 -15.27 1.35 3.44
CA ILE A 105 -14.92 2.49 2.59
C ILE A 105 -15.68 3.76 3.01
N ARG A 106 -16.89 3.64 3.59
CA ARG A 106 -17.71 4.80 3.95
C ARG A 106 -17.22 5.59 5.17
N GLN A 107 -16.34 5.00 5.99
CA GLN A 107 -15.81 5.63 7.21
C GLN A 107 -14.36 6.11 7.01
N MET A 108 -13.89 6.16 5.76
CA MET A 108 -12.56 6.62 5.41
C MET A 108 -12.60 8.07 4.93
#